data_AF-A0A388TAK8-F1
#
_entry.id   AF-A0A388TAK8-F1
#
_cell.length_a   1.000
_cell.length_b   1.000
_cell.length_c   1.000
_cell.angle_alpha   90.00
_cell.angle_beta   90.00
_cell.angle_gamma   90.00
#
_symmetry.space_group_name_H-M   'P 1'
#
loop_
_entity.id
_entity.type
_entity.pdbx_description
1 polymer ?
#
loop_
_entity_poly.entity_id
_entity_poly.type
_entity_poly.pdbx_seq_one_letter_code
_entity_poly.pdbx_strand_id
1 'polypeptide(L)'
;MAEVYLTGGASWLNDYAKTLSDGLTPSNNKVTRVSSKYYTDRDSEIYKKAAALSYRENIPDSVLEIALATYYTSAINIRPVESDKFLPANDPREADLKLGKEVYQEMQALRFLGNTASVGRYEGMLKFIIDRGKVSEADIKKFMAKGIAEEVDAQFNRVSFMIDRNYNAVLTRNPQTGQYKLSYEGVGHVANELPIVSSLEALSSEMSKSGDFSATAFNEVRAQAALIPAVVIAQGGQTEAVQGTITKAITDFYLEPTPARYNVIRDIDVLFIKRAYEFSNDPFFAVLSQMYGRLLVSLSKPISEKISSDTKELPSVLALTQTQVNALTVKR
;
A
#
# COMPACT_ATOMS: atom_id res chain seq x y z
N MET A 1 -2.84 -30.72 52.78
CA MET A 1 -2.00 -30.90 51.58
C MET A 1 -2.91 -31.48 50.52
N ALA A 2 -3.25 -30.70 49.51
CA ALA A 2 -4.19 -31.12 48.47
C ALA A 2 -3.39 -31.60 47.26
N GLU A 3 -3.47 -32.90 46.99
CA GLU A 3 -3.10 -33.50 45.71
C GLU A 3 -4.14 -33.08 44.68
N VAL A 4 -3.69 -32.46 43.59
CA VAL A 4 -4.52 -32.18 42.41
C VAL A 4 -4.23 -33.25 41.38
N TYR A 5 -5.27 -34.01 41.04
CA TYR A 5 -5.26 -35.07 40.04
C TYR A 5 -4.97 -34.53 38.63
N LEU A 6 -3.97 -35.12 37.99
CA LEU A 6 -3.72 -35.06 36.54
C LEU A 6 -4.73 -35.96 35.83
N THR A 7 -5.79 -35.39 35.25
CA THR A 7 -6.60 -36.06 34.23
C THR A 7 -7.14 -35.05 33.21
N GLY A 8 -6.62 -35.10 31.98
CA GLY A 8 -7.06 -34.24 30.88
C GLY A 8 -6.09 -34.31 29.70
N GLY A 9 -5.98 -35.50 29.10
CA GLY A 9 -5.00 -35.85 28.09
C GLY A 9 -5.05 -35.02 26.80
N ALA A 10 -3.91 -35.04 26.11
CA ALA A 10 -3.52 -34.39 24.88
C ALA A 10 -4.37 -34.75 23.63
N SER A 11 -5.68 -34.49 23.62
CA SER A 11 -6.49 -34.55 22.38
C SER A 11 -6.50 -33.21 21.64
N TRP A 12 -6.52 -32.08 22.37
CA TRP A 12 -6.60 -30.73 21.79
C TRP A 12 -5.32 -30.28 21.05
N LEU A 13 -4.15 -30.77 21.47
CA LEU A 13 -2.87 -30.57 20.76
C LEU A 13 -2.77 -31.43 19.49
N ASN A 14 -3.45 -32.58 19.45
CA ASN A 14 -3.47 -33.45 18.26
C ASN A 14 -4.51 -32.97 17.23
N ASP A 15 -5.64 -32.41 17.69
CA ASP A 15 -6.56 -31.69 16.81
C ASP A 15 -5.90 -30.42 16.21
N TYR A 16 -5.00 -29.77 16.96
CA TYR A 16 -4.19 -28.63 16.50
C TYR A 16 -3.24 -29.00 15.35
N ALA A 17 -2.55 -30.15 15.45
CA ALA A 17 -1.69 -30.66 14.38
C ALA A 17 -2.49 -31.12 13.13
N LYS A 18 -3.68 -31.68 13.34
CA LYS A 18 -4.56 -32.15 12.26
C LYS A 18 -5.17 -31.00 11.45
N THR A 19 -5.44 -29.87 12.10
CA THR A 19 -5.93 -28.65 11.42
C THR A 19 -4.83 -27.98 10.58
N LEU A 20 -3.55 -28.19 10.92
CA LEU A 20 -2.40 -27.74 10.13
C LEU A 20 -2.05 -28.71 8.99
N SER A 21 -2.28 -30.03 9.15
CA SER A 21 -2.00 -31.02 8.10
C SER A 21 -3.03 -31.05 6.97
N ASP A 22 -4.29 -30.72 7.27
CA ASP A 22 -5.39 -30.92 6.31
C ASP A 22 -5.72 -29.69 5.45
N GLY A 23 -4.86 -28.65 5.40
CA GLY A 23 -5.17 -27.49 4.56
C GLY A 23 -4.17 -26.34 4.49
N LEU A 24 -2.86 -26.59 4.55
CA LEU A 24 -1.85 -25.65 4.02
C LEU A 24 -1.56 -25.96 2.55
N THR A 25 -2.60 -26.03 1.72
CA THR A 25 -2.43 -25.84 0.27
C THR A 25 -2.61 -24.35 -0.01
N PRO A 26 -1.61 -23.66 -0.60
CA PRO A 26 -1.64 -22.23 -0.91
C PRO A 26 -2.52 -21.94 -2.15
N SER A 27 -3.75 -22.44 -2.14
CA SER A 27 -4.74 -22.17 -3.17
C SER A 27 -6.02 -21.67 -2.52
N ASN A 28 -6.31 -20.40 -2.78
CA ASN A 28 -7.52 -19.63 -2.48
C ASN A 28 -7.32 -18.58 -1.37
N ASN A 29 -7.51 -17.31 -1.76
CA ASN A 29 -7.64 -16.06 -1.00
C ASN A 29 -8.65 -16.11 0.19
N LYS A 30 -8.55 -17.09 1.08
CA LYS A 30 -9.33 -17.12 2.32
C LYS A 30 -8.40 -16.75 3.46
N VAL A 31 -8.49 -15.49 3.89
CA VAL A 31 -8.02 -15.04 5.20
C VAL A 31 -8.48 -16.08 6.23
N THR A 32 -7.52 -16.74 6.87
CA THR A 32 -7.76 -17.80 7.85
C THR A 32 -8.54 -17.19 9.01
N ARG A 33 -9.82 -17.56 9.14
CA ARG A 33 -10.72 -17.03 10.17
C ARG A 33 -10.19 -17.39 11.55
N VAL A 34 -9.74 -16.41 12.32
CA VAL A 34 -9.38 -16.63 13.73
C VAL A 34 -10.64 -16.57 14.58
N SER A 35 -10.91 -17.63 15.33
CA SER A 35 -12.06 -17.71 16.23
C SER A 35 -11.79 -16.95 17.53
N SER A 36 -12.81 -16.25 18.05
CA SER A 36 -12.77 -15.57 19.35
C SER A 36 -12.45 -16.47 20.54
N LYS A 37 -12.53 -17.81 20.38
CA LYS A 37 -12.23 -18.81 21.41
C LYS A 37 -10.75 -18.88 21.83
N TYR A 38 -9.86 -18.20 21.11
CA TYR A 38 -8.42 -18.20 21.37
C TYR A 38 -7.94 -17.00 22.22
N TYR A 39 -8.86 -16.17 22.71
CA TYR A 39 -8.56 -14.97 23.49
C TYR A 39 -9.03 -15.13 24.94
N THR A 40 -8.24 -14.66 25.91
CA THR A 40 -8.62 -14.73 27.33
C THR A 40 -9.73 -13.73 27.65
N ASP A 41 -10.57 -14.00 28.67
CA ASP A 41 -11.72 -13.15 29.04
C ASP A 41 -11.35 -11.68 29.34
N ARG A 42 -10.08 -11.39 29.68
CA ARG A 42 -9.55 -10.04 29.92
C ARG A 42 -9.27 -9.22 28.64
N ASP A 43 -9.17 -9.84 27.47
CA ASP A 43 -8.78 -9.18 26.20
C ASP A 43 -9.96 -9.03 25.20
N SER A 44 -11.18 -9.37 25.63
CA SER A 44 -12.34 -9.52 24.73
C SER A 44 -12.87 -8.20 24.16
N GLU A 45 -12.73 -7.06 24.84
CA GLU A 45 -13.22 -5.77 24.33
C GLU A 45 -12.38 -5.22 23.18
N ILE A 46 -11.06 -5.29 23.28
CA ILE A 46 -10.17 -4.77 22.24
C ILE A 46 -10.24 -5.66 21.01
N TYR A 47 -10.33 -6.98 21.22
CA TYR A 47 -10.61 -7.94 20.15
C TYR A 47 -11.91 -7.61 19.42
N LYS A 48 -13.02 -7.38 20.14
CA LYS A 48 -14.31 -7.01 19.54
C LYS A 48 -14.25 -5.67 18.80
N LYS A 49 -13.58 -4.66 19.37
CA LYS A 49 -13.39 -3.35 18.73
C LYS A 49 -12.54 -3.44 17.45
N ALA A 50 -11.50 -4.28 17.45
CA ALA A 50 -10.68 -4.55 16.27
C ALA A 50 -11.45 -5.36 15.23
N ALA A 51 -12.13 -6.44 15.60
CA ALA A 51 -12.94 -7.25 14.69
C ALA A 51 -14.11 -6.48 14.05
N ALA A 52 -14.63 -5.47 14.73
CA ALA A 52 -15.79 -4.72 14.26
C ALA A 52 -15.47 -3.69 13.15
N LEU A 53 -14.21 -3.43 12.79
CA LEU A 53 -13.87 -2.36 11.82
C LEU A 53 -14.50 -2.62 10.42
N SER A 54 -14.67 -3.88 10.03
CA SER A 54 -15.28 -4.36 8.78
C SER A 54 -16.74 -4.81 8.94
N TYR A 55 -17.42 -4.38 10.00
CA TYR A 55 -18.80 -4.73 10.37
C TYR A 55 -19.00 -6.09 11.07
N ARG A 56 -18.01 -6.97 11.12
CA ARG A 56 -18.15 -8.28 11.76
C ARG A 56 -17.62 -8.29 13.19
N GLU A 57 -18.49 -7.92 14.13
CA GLU A 57 -18.19 -7.70 15.56
C GLU A 57 -17.43 -8.81 16.30
N ASN A 58 -17.33 -10.03 15.75
CA ASN A 58 -16.73 -11.18 16.40
C ASN A 58 -15.61 -11.88 15.60
N ILE A 59 -15.29 -11.41 14.38
CA ILE A 59 -14.30 -12.04 13.50
C ILE A 59 -13.48 -10.96 12.76
N PRO A 60 -12.19 -10.75 13.12
CA PRO A 60 -11.26 -9.99 12.29
C PRO A 60 -11.14 -10.67 10.93
N ASP A 61 -11.44 -9.95 9.85
CA ASP A 61 -11.40 -10.51 8.50
C ASP A 61 -10.59 -9.68 7.50
N SER A 62 -9.96 -8.60 7.96
CA SER A 62 -8.90 -7.88 7.26
C SER A 62 -7.54 -7.97 7.95
N VAL A 63 -6.47 -7.76 7.18
CA VAL A 63 -5.08 -7.78 7.69
C VAL A 63 -4.87 -6.74 8.80
N LEU A 64 -5.52 -5.58 8.70
CA LEU A 64 -5.47 -4.51 9.71
C LEU A 64 -6.17 -4.93 11.01
N GLU A 65 -7.37 -5.51 10.92
CA GLU A 65 -8.10 -5.99 12.10
C GLU A 65 -7.35 -7.12 12.79
N ILE A 66 -6.76 -8.03 12.04
CA ILE A 66 -5.94 -9.12 12.59
C ILE A 66 -4.67 -8.55 13.22
N ALA A 67 -4.03 -7.55 12.61
CA ALA A 67 -2.88 -6.87 13.20
C ALA A 67 -3.26 -6.19 14.53
N LEU A 68 -4.33 -5.40 14.55
CA LEU A 68 -4.84 -4.75 15.77
C LEU A 68 -5.20 -5.79 16.84
N ALA A 69 -6.00 -6.79 16.49
CA ALA A 69 -6.44 -7.84 17.41
C ALA A 69 -5.24 -8.58 18.01
N THR A 70 -4.28 -9.03 17.20
CA THR A 70 -3.12 -9.82 17.68
C THR A 70 -2.12 -8.97 18.46
N TYR A 71 -1.95 -7.70 18.11
CA TYR A 71 -1.05 -6.80 18.83
C TYR A 71 -1.52 -6.50 20.26
N TYR A 72 -2.83 -6.42 20.47
CA TYR A 72 -3.39 -6.05 21.78
C TYR A 72 -3.74 -7.22 22.69
N THR A 73 -3.89 -8.42 22.13
CA THR A 73 -4.31 -9.62 22.88
C THR A 73 -3.14 -10.55 23.23
N SER A 74 -1.90 -10.19 22.86
CA SER A 74 -0.69 -11.03 23.01
C SER A 74 -0.77 -12.40 22.31
N ALA A 75 -1.77 -12.63 21.45
CA ALA A 75 -1.94 -13.83 20.66
C ALA A 75 -1.08 -13.76 19.37
N ILE A 76 0.23 -13.91 19.53
CA ILE A 76 1.22 -13.76 18.45
C ILE A 76 1.17 -14.95 17.47
N ASN A 77 0.81 -16.15 17.94
CA ASN A 77 0.91 -17.42 17.19
C ASN A 77 -0.16 -17.63 16.08
N ILE A 78 -1.03 -16.65 15.85
CA ILE A 78 -2.15 -16.71 14.88
C ILE A 78 -2.07 -15.61 13.82
N ARG A 79 -0.97 -14.86 13.81
CA ARG A 79 -0.80 -13.70 12.94
C ARG A 79 -0.38 -14.14 11.52
N PRO A 80 -1.11 -13.74 10.47
CA PRO A 80 -0.65 -13.93 9.10
C PRO A 80 0.59 -13.08 8.85
N VAL A 81 1.52 -13.55 8.01
CA VAL A 81 2.80 -12.87 7.74
C VAL A 81 2.59 -11.45 7.22
N GLU A 82 1.47 -11.22 6.52
CA GLU A 82 1.07 -9.91 6.02
C GLU A 82 0.75 -8.90 7.13
N SER A 83 0.47 -9.33 8.36
CA SER A 83 0.27 -8.43 9.51
C SER A 83 1.60 -8.01 10.16
N ASP A 84 2.71 -8.72 9.92
CA ASP A 84 4.03 -8.35 10.47
C ASP A 84 4.55 -7.03 9.89
N LYS A 85 4.10 -6.66 8.68
CA LYS A 85 4.42 -5.35 8.07
C LYS A 85 3.94 -4.17 8.92
N PHE A 86 2.91 -4.37 9.75
CA PHE A 86 2.34 -3.36 10.64
C PHE A 86 2.90 -3.44 12.07
N LEU A 87 3.56 -4.54 12.43
CA LEU A 87 3.88 -4.89 13.81
C LEU A 87 5.36 -5.26 13.94
N PRO A 88 6.26 -4.25 13.93
CA PRO A 88 7.68 -4.48 14.14
C PRO A 88 7.90 -5.22 15.46
N ALA A 89 8.67 -6.31 15.41
CA ALA A 89 8.77 -7.27 16.51
C ALA A 89 9.21 -6.67 17.85
N ASN A 90 9.91 -5.52 17.85
CA ASN A 90 10.60 -4.99 19.02
C ASN A 90 10.39 -3.48 19.30
N ASP A 91 9.55 -2.77 18.54
CA ASP A 91 9.28 -1.34 18.77
C ASP A 91 7.77 -1.05 18.91
N PRO A 92 7.27 -0.96 20.16
CA PRO A 92 5.87 -0.67 20.40
C PRO A 92 5.43 0.74 19.98
N ARG A 93 6.34 1.73 19.92
CA ARG A 93 5.99 3.07 19.41
C ARG A 93 5.85 3.03 17.90
N GLU A 94 6.76 2.35 17.21
CA GLU A 94 6.68 2.19 15.75
C GLU A 94 5.44 1.39 15.32
N ALA A 95 5.07 0.34 16.07
CA ALA A 95 3.82 -0.39 15.87
C ALA A 95 2.59 0.52 16.01
N ASP A 96 2.56 1.36 17.05
CA ASP A 96 1.45 2.30 17.27
C ASP A 96 1.36 3.37 16.16
N LEU A 97 2.50 3.84 15.64
CA LEU A 97 2.54 4.75 14.49
C LEU A 97 2.01 4.09 13.21
N LYS A 98 2.44 2.86 12.92
CA LYS A 98 2.01 2.11 11.72
C LYS A 98 0.52 1.80 11.77
N LEU A 99 0.04 1.22 12.87
CA LEU A 99 -1.39 0.94 13.06
C LEU A 99 -2.23 2.22 13.07
N GLY A 100 -1.75 3.25 13.78
CA GLY A 100 -2.41 4.55 13.85
C GLY A 100 -2.56 5.21 12.48
N LYS A 101 -1.52 5.16 11.64
CA LYS A 101 -1.55 5.66 10.26
C LYS A 101 -2.67 4.99 9.45
N GLU A 102 -2.71 3.66 9.43
CA GLU A 102 -3.70 2.91 8.64
C GLU A 102 -5.12 3.18 9.12
N VAL A 103 -5.35 3.16 10.44
CA VAL A 103 -6.65 3.48 11.05
C VAL A 103 -7.07 4.91 10.71
N TYR A 104 -6.14 5.87 10.82
CA TYR A 104 -6.43 7.28 10.53
C TYR A 104 -6.74 7.51 9.04
N GLN A 105 -5.96 6.93 8.11
CA GLN A 105 -6.20 7.08 6.67
C GLN A 105 -7.56 6.50 6.26
N GLU A 106 -7.88 5.29 6.70
CA GLU A 106 -9.16 4.64 6.38
C GLU A 106 -10.35 5.40 7.00
N MET A 107 -10.22 5.89 8.24
CA MET A 107 -11.22 6.74 8.89
C MET A 107 -11.57 7.97 8.04
N GLN A 108 -10.55 8.63 7.48
CA GLN A 108 -10.73 9.85 6.69
C GLN A 108 -11.34 9.55 5.32
N ALA A 109 -10.96 8.44 4.70
CA ALA A 109 -11.61 7.94 3.49
C ALA A 109 -13.10 7.64 3.73
N LEU A 110 -13.42 6.92 4.81
CA LEU A 110 -14.80 6.59 5.19
C LEU A 110 -15.62 7.83 5.53
N ARG A 111 -15.00 8.83 6.18
CA ARG A 111 -15.63 10.12 6.47
C ARG A 111 -16.00 10.86 5.19
N PHE A 112 -15.10 10.87 4.20
CA PHE A 112 -15.40 11.44 2.88
C PHE A 112 -16.57 10.74 2.19
N LEU A 113 -16.56 9.40 2.23
CA LEU A 113 -17.55 8.55 1.57
C LEU A 113 -18.90 8.52 2.31
N GLY A 114 -19.05 9.22 3.43
CA GLY A 114 -20.31 9.30 4.19
C GLY A 114 -20.62 8.06 5.02
N ASN A 115 -19.64 7.20 5.30
CA ASN A 115 -19.83 5.96 6.06
C ASN A 115 -19.72 6.17 7.57
N THR A 116 -20.71 6.87 8.15
CA THR A 116 -20.70 7.32 9.55
C THR A 116 -20.57 6.19 10.58
N ALA A 117 -21.18 5.03 10.30
CA ALA A 117 -21.14 3.88 11.21
C ALA A 117 -19.76 3.23 11.32
N SER A 118 -18.96 3.23 10.25
CA SER A 118 -17.57 2.76 10.32
C SER A 118 -16.64 3.81 10.90
N VAL A 119 -16.86 5.10 10.59
CA VAL A 119 -16.06 6.21 11.14
C VAL A 119 -15.97 6.13 12.66
N GLY A 120 -17.09 5.94 13.37
CA GLY A 120 -17.09 5.85 14.83
C GLY A 120 -16.27 4.68 15.39
N ARG A 121 -16.15 3.56 14.65
CA ARG A 121 -15.33 2.41 15.07
C ARG A 121 -13.85 2.70 14.93
N TYR A 122 -13.47 3.32 13.81
CA TYR A 122 -12.09 3.74 13.58
C TYR A 122 -11.67 4.86 14.55
N GLU A 123 -12.56 5.80 14.88
CA GLU A 123 -12.31 6.81 15.92
C GLU A 123 -12.06 6.17 17.29
N GLY A 124 -12.88 5.18 17.66
CA GLY A 124 -12.69 4.40 18.89
C GLY A 124 -11.34 3.66 18.91
N MET A 125 -10.93 3.08 17.78
CA MET A 125 -9.64 2.40 17.66
C MET A 125 -8.46 3.37 17.71
N LEU A 126 -8.56 4.51 17.04
CA LEU A 126 -7.54 5.55 17.06
C LEU A 126 -7.35 6.08 18.48
N LYS A 127 -8.46 6.35 19.20
CA LYS A 127 -8.41 6.71 20.62
C LYS A 127 -7.73 5.63 21.45
N PHE A 128 -8.04 4.36 21.21
CA PHE A 128 -7.42 3.26 21.91
C PHE A 128 -5.90 3.19 21.69
N ILE A 129 -5.41 3.45 20.47
CA ILE A 129 -3.97 3.55 20.16
C ILE A 129 -3.34 4.71 20.94
N ILE A 130 -3.95 5.89 20.91
CA ILE A 130 -3.42 7.12 21.51
C ILE A 130 -3.41 7.04 23.05
N ASP A 131 -4.47 6.51 23.66
CA ASP A 131 -4.63 6.42 25.12
C ASP A 131 -3.54 5.56 25.80
N ARG A 132 -2.78 4.76 25.03
CA ARG A 132 -1.60 4.04 25.52
C ARG A 132 -0.43 4.96 25.87
N GLY A 133 -0.47 6.23 25.47
CA GLY A 133 0.52 7.25 25.83
C GLY A 133 1.86 7.14 25.09
N LYS A 134 2.00 6.23 24.13
CA LYS A 134 3.24 6.06 23.34
C LYS A 134 3.32 6.97 22.12
N VAL A 135 2.18 7.39 21.57
CA VAL A 135 2.06 8.26 20.40
C VAL A 135 0.88 9.21 20.57
N SER A 136 0.99 10.40 19.99
CA SER A 136 -0.12 11.35 19.88
C SER A 136 -0.79 11.27 18.51
N GLU A 137 -2.00 11.84 18.38
CA GLU A 137 -2.65 12.00 17.07
C GLU A 137 -1.77 12.83 16.11
N ALA A 138 -1.03 13.82 16.63
CA ALA A 138 -0.10 14.63 15.84
C ALA A 138 1.08 13.78 15.31
N ASP A 139 1.62 12.87 16.12
CA ASP A 139 2.65 11.92 15.67
C ASP A 139 2.12 11.03 14.54
N ILE A 140 0.89 10.52 14.68
CA ILE A 140 0.23 9.67 13.68
C ILE A 140 0.03 10.44 12.36
N LYS A 141 -0.48 11.67 12.41
CA LYS A 141 -0.65 12.53 11.22
C LYS A 141 0.68 12.81 10.53
N LYS A 142 1.75 13.10 11.30
CA LYS A 142 3.10 13.30 10.76
C LYS A 142 3.64 12.03 10.10
N PHE A 143 3.43 10.87 10.74
CA PHE A 143 3.87 9.58 10.21
C PHE A 143 3.09 9.20 8.94
N MET A 144 1.78 9.47 8.90
CA MET A 144 0.96 9.33 7.70
C MET A 144 1.48 10.18 6.55
N ALA A 145 1.74 11.47 6.78
CA ALA A 145 2.27 12.36 5.75
C ALA A 145 3.62 11.87 5.18
N LYS A 146 4.51 11.35 6.04
CA LYS A 146 5.75 10.70 5.61
C LYS A 146 5.48 9.47 4.76
N GLY A 147 4.57 8.60 5.18
CA GLY A 147 4.22 7.39 4.42
C GLY A 147 3.57 7.69 3.06
N ILE A 148 2.79 8.77 2.95
CA ILE A 148 2.28 9.24 1.65
C ILE A 148 3.43 9.67 0.74
N ALA A 149 4.40 10.44 1.25
CA ALA A 149 5.57 10.84 0.48
C ALA A 149 6.40 9.63 0.02
N GLU A 150 6.62 8.66 0.91
CA GLU A 150 7.34 7.41 0.59
C GLU A 150 6.61 6.60 -0.48
N GLU A 151 5.26 6.54 -0.45
CA GLU A 151 4.47 5.84 -1.47
C GLU A 151 4.49 6.58 -2.81
N VAL A 152 4.44 7.91 -2.81
CA VAL A 152 4.64 8.74 -4.02
C VAL A 152 6.00 8.43 -4.62
N ASP A 153 7.06 8.42 -3.82
CA ASP A 153 8.40 8.06 -4.27
C ASP A 153 8.45 6.64 -4.83
N ALA A 154 7.85 5.67 -4.14
CA ALA A 154 7.84 4.27 -4.56
C ALA A 154 7.17 4.08 -5.94
N GLN A 155 6.10 4.83 -6.23
CA GLN A 155 5.41 4.76 -7.52
C GLN A 155 6.10 5.56 -8.63
N PHE A 156 6.63 6.75 -8.32
CA PHE A 156 7.21 7.64 -9.34
C PHE A 156 8.64 7.26 -9.73
N ASN A 157 9.31 6.45 -8.92
CA ASN A 157 10.64 5.93 -9.21
C ASN A 157 10.64 4.56 -9.91
N ARG A 158 9.48 4.10 -10.39
CA ARG A 158 9.36 2.82 -11.08
C ARG A 158 8.53 2.87 -12.36
N VAL A 159 8.67 1.83 -13.16
CA VAL A 159 7.77 1.48 -14.26
C VAL A 159 7.46 0.00 -14.21
N SER A 160 6.27 -0.37 -14.68
CA SER A 160 5.90 -1.77 -14.87
C SER A 160 5.56 -2.02 -16.32
N PHE A 161 6.08 -3.11 -16.86
CA PHE A 161 5.94 -3.45 -18.27
C PHE A 161 6.08 -4.96 -18.47
N MET A 162 5.61 -5.43 -19.62
CA MET A 162 5.85 -6.79 -20.06
C MET A 162 7.22 -6.85 -20.73
N ILE A 163 8.03 -7.85 -20.38
CA ILE A 163 9.33 -8.09 -21.00
C ILE A 163 9.43 -9.52 -21.51
N ASP A 164 10.03 -9.69 -22.69
CA ASP A 164 10.36 -10.98 -23.31
C ASP A 164 9.17 -11.98 -23.34
N ARG A 165 9.26 -13.11 -22.61
CA ARG A 165 8.28 -14.20 -22.58
C ARG A 165 6.99 -13.88 -21.82
N ASN A 166 6.56 -12.62 -21.87
CA ASN A 166 5.47 -12.08 -21.07
C ASN A 166 5.75 -12.15 -19.56
N TYR A 167 6.97 -11.82 -19.14
CA TYR A 167 7.24 -11.55 -17.73
C TYR A 167 6.67 -10.20 -17.33
N ASN A 168 5.92 -10.14 -16.24
CA ASN A 168 5.56 -8.89 -15.58
C ASN A 168 6.81 -8.36 -14.89
N ALA A 169 7.40 -7.30 -15.41
CA ALA A 169 8.57 -6.67 -14.84
C ALA A 169 8.23 -5.37 -14.11
N VAL A 170 8.98 -5.09 -13.06
CA VAL A 170 9.03 -3.80 -12.37
C VAL A 170 10.48 -3.35 -12.34
N LEU A 171 10.77 -2.26 -13.03
CA LEU A 171 12.06 -1.59 -12.98
C LEU A 171 11.94 -0.40 -12.03
N THR A 172 12.78 -0.38 -11.00
CA THR A 172 12.84 0.70 -10.00
C THR A 172 14.21 1.35 -10.05
N ARG A 173 14.24 2.69 -10.02
CA ARG A 173 15.45 3.50 -9.91
C ARG A 173 15.52 4.14 -8.53
N ASN A 174 16.60 3.96 -7.80
CA ASN A 174 16.85 4.72 -6.59
C ASN A 174 17.21 6.18 -6.98
N PRO A 175 16.43 7.19 -6.57
CA PRO A 175 16.69 8.56 -6.98
C PRO A 175 17.95 9.16 -6.34
N GLN A 176 18.35 8.71 -5.16
CA GLN A 176 19.52 9.20 -4.43
C GLN A 176 20.84 8.62 -4.95
N THR A 177 20.85 7.33 -5.26
CA THR A 177 22.07 6.61 -5.67
C THR A 177 22.17 6.38 -7.17
N GLY A 178 21.06 6.54 -7.91
CA GLY A 178 20.95 6.21 -9.32
C GLY A 178 20.95 4.70 -9.62
N GLN A 179 20.93 3.85 -8.59
CA GLN A 179 20.92 2.40 -8.75
C GLN A 179 19.61 1.89 -9.33
N TYR A 180 19.65 0.76 -10.02
CA TYR A 180 18.49 0.09 -10.61
C TYR A 180 18.26 -1.27 -9.94
N LYS A 181 16.98 -1.61 -9.79
CA LYS A 181 16.49 -2.92 -9.38
C LYS A 181 15.45 -3.38 -10.39
N LEU A 182 15.58 -4.60 -10.89
CA LEU A 182 14.58 -5.26 -11.74
C LEU A 182 14.02 -6.45 -10.98
N SER A 183 12.72 -6.43 -10.71
CA SER A 183 11.97 -7.60 -10.28
C SER A 183 11.06 -8.06 -11.41
N TYR A 184 10.90 -9.37 -11.57
CA TYR A 184 10.06 -9.92 -12.63
C TYR A 184 9.41 -11.24 -12.20
N GLU A 185 8.22 -11.49 -12.71
CA GLU A 185 7.48 -12.73 -12.48
C GLU A 185 6.80 -13.20 -13.77
N GLY A 186 6.60 -14.51 -13.91
CA GLY A 186 5.96 -15.12 -15.08
C GLY A 186 4.94 -16.15 -14.65
N VAL A 187 4.09 -16.57 -15.60
CA VAL A 187 3.12 -17.64 -15.34
C VAL A 187 3.86 -18.90 -14.91
N GLY A 188 3.64 -19.33 -13.66
CA GLY A 188 4.30 -20.51 -13.08
C GLY A 188 5.72 -20.28 -12.54
N HIS A 189 6.18 -19.03 -12.48
CA HIS A 189 7.47 -18.65 -11.89
C HIS A 189 7.29 -17.85 -10.60
N VAL A 190 8.11 -18.15 -9.60
CA VAL A 190 8.20 -17.33 -8.38
C VAL A 190 8.76 -15.96 -8.75
N ALA A 191 8.29 -14.90 -8.09
CA ALA A 191 8.84 -13.56 -8.27
C ALA A 191 10.36 -13.59 -8.05
N ASN A 192 11.11 -13.19 -9.08
CA ASN A 192 12.55 -13.11 -9.06
C ASN A 192 12.99 -11.65 -8.96
N GLU A 193 14.07 -11.43 -8.23
CA GLU A 193 14.70 -10.11 -8.14
C GLU A 193 16.16 -10.25 -8.57
N LEU A 194 16.57 -9.43 -9.54
CA LEU A 194 17.99 -9.31 -9.86
C LEU A 194 18.70 -8.47 -8.78
N PRO A 195 20.02 -8.65 -8.61
CA PRO A 195 20.82 -7.80 -7.74
C PRO A 195 20.63 -6.31 -8.05
N ILE A 196 20.71 -5.47 -7.01
CA ILE A 196 20.71 -4.01 -7.18
C ILE A 196 22.04 -3.59 -7.81
N VAL A 197 21.98 -2.82 -8.90
CA VAL A 197 23.14 -2.46 -9.72
C VAL A 197 23.24 -0.95 -9.92
N SER A 198 24.44 -0.45 -10.22
CA SER A 198 24.71 0.99 -10.34
C SER A 198 24.34 1.62 -11.69
N SER A 199 24.05 0.83 -12.72
CA SER A 199 23.72 1.33 -14.06
C SER A 199 22.85 0.36 -14.86
N LEU A 200 22.27 0.82 -15.96
CA LEU A 200 21.52 -0.04 -16.89
C LEU A 200 22.44 -1.06 -17.59
N GLU A 201 23.69 -0.70 -17.87
CA GLU A 201 24.69 -1.62 -18.44
C GLU A 201 25.05 -2.75 -17.45
N ALA A 202 25.18 -2.43 -16.17
CA ALA A 202 25.36 -3.44 -15.13
C ALA A 202 24.11 -4.33 -15.00
N LEU A 203 22.90 -3.76 -15.13
CA LEU A 203 21.66 -4.52 -15.14
C LEU A 203 21.59 -5.49 -16.33
N SER A 204 22.04 -5.05 -17.52
CA SER A 204 22.18 -5.90 -18.71
C SER A 204 23.02 -7.15 -18.43
N SER A 205 24.11 -6.97 -17.70
CA SER A 205 25.04 -8.05 -17.36
C SER A 205 24.38 -9.04 -16.41
N GLU A 206 23.63 -8.57 -15.42
CA GLU A 206 22.88 -9.45 -14.51
C GLU A 206 21.73 -10.18 -15.21
N MET A 207 21.00 -9.51 -16.11
CA MET A 207 19.97 -10.14 -16.94
C MET A 207 20.57 -11.25 -17.83
N SER A 208 21.74 -11.01 -18.42
CA SER A 208 22.41 -12.01 -19.27
C SER A 208 22.86 -13.23 -18.47
N LYS A 209 23.26 -13.03 -17.20
CA LYS A 209 23.68 -14.13 -16.31
C LYS A 209 22.52 -14.99 -15.82
N SER A 210 21.33 -14.41 -15.65
CA SER A 210 20.17 -15.16 -15.14
C SER A 210 19.71 -16.24 -16.13
N GLY A 211 19.91 -16.00 -17.44
CA GLY A 211 19.48 -16.91 -18.50
C GLY A 211 17.99 -16.85 -18.82
N ASP A 212 17.23 -15.99 -18.13
CA ASP A 212 15.78 -15.86 -18.29
C ASP A 212 15.39 -14.91 -19.43
N PHE A 213 16.33 -14.09 -19.90
CA PHE A 213 16.08 -12.99 -20.82
C PHE A 213 16.76 -13.18 -22.18
N SER A 214 16.03 -12.86 -23.24
CA SER A 214 16.60 -12.68 -24.59
C SER A 214 17.46 -11.41 -24.71
N ALA A 215 18.26 -11.33 -25.78
CA ALA A 215 19.08 -10.15 -26.05
C ALA A 215 18.24 -8.88 -26.32
N THR A 216 17.02 -9.02 -26.83
CA THR A 216 16.10 -7.89 -27.10
C THR A 216 15.51 -7.30 -25.82
N ALA A 217 15.35 -8.11 -24.78
CA ALA A 217 14.84 -7.70 -23.46
C ALA A 217 15.64 -6.51 -22.89
N PHE A 218 16.94 -6.45 -23.13
CA PHE A 218 17.76 -5.34 -22.65
C PHE A 218 17.37 -3.98 -23.25
N ASN A 219 17.08 -3.94 -24.56
CA ASN A 219 16.67 -2.70 -25.22
C ASN A 219 15.29 -2.24 -24.71
N GLU A 220 14.40 -3.18 -24.39
CA GLU A 220 13.12 -2.90 -23.74
C GLU A 220 13.33 -2.28 -22.36
N VAL A 221 14.19 -2.87 -21.51
CA VAL A 221 14.51 -2.30 -20.19
C VAL A 221 15.06 -0.88 -20.31
N ARG A 222 15.96 -0.63 -21.26
CA ARG A 222 16.52 0.72 -21.48
C ARG A 222 15.46 1.71 -21.93
N ALA A 223 14.58 1.32 -22.85
CA ALA A 223 13.47 2.16 -23.30
C ALA A 223 12.52 2.49 -22.14
N GLN A 224 12.21 1.50 -21.29
CA GLN A 224 11.32 1.67 -20.14
C GLN A 224 11.97 2.49 -19.01
N ALA A 225 13.28 2.37 -18.81
CA ALA A 225 14.02 3.21 -17.86
C ALA A 225 13.89 4.70 -18.19
N ALA A 226 13.84 5.06 -19.48
CA ALA A 226 13.64 6.43 -19.93
C ALA A 226 12.20 6.94 -19.74
N LEU A 227 11.26 6.07 -19.36
CA LEU A 227 9.87 6.42 -19.05
C LEU A 227 9.58 6.49 -17.54
N ILE A 228 10.56 6.20 -16.68
CA ILE A 228 10.41 6.35 -15.23
C ILE A 228 10.00 7.80 -14.91
N PRO A 229 8.86 8.05 -14.24
CA PRO A 229 8.37 9.39 -13.97
C PRO A 229 9.42 10.34 -13.41
N ALA A 230 10.11 9.92 -12.36
CA ALA A 230 11.15 10.73 -11.74
C ALA A 230 12.32 11.06 -12.70
N VAL A 231 12.65 10.18 -13.66
CA VAL A 231 13.72 10.43 -14.64
C VAL A 231 13.30 11.49 -15.64
N VAL A 232 12.11 11.34 -16.24
CA VAL A 232 11.60 12.28 -17.26
C VAL A 232 11.38 13.66 -16.64
N ILE A 233 10.78 13.71 -15.45
CA ILE A 233 10.49 14.98 -14.77
C ILE A 233 11.81 15.67 -14.34
N ALA A 234 12.84 14.91 -13.95
CA ALA A 234 14.15 15.47 -13.60
C ALA A 234 14.84 16.14 -14.79
N GLN A 235 14.69 15.60 -16.00
CA GLN A 235 15.23 16.23 -17.22
C GLN A 235 14.58 17.61 -17.48
N GLY A 236 13.31 17.77 -17.11
CA GLY A 236 12.61 19.05 -17.15
C GLY A 236 12.86 19.97 -15.94
N GLY A 237 13.64 19.53 -14.94
CA GLY A 237 13.95 20.30 -13.73
C GLY A 237 12.78 20.46 -12.75
N GLN A 238 11.79 19.55 -12.77
CA GLN A 238 10.52 19.72 -12.05
C GLN A 238 10.20 18.62 -11.00
N THR A 239 11.13 17.70 -10.69
CA THR A 239 10.82 16.48 -9.92
C THR A 239 10.18 16.78 -8.57
N GLU A 240 10.83 17.64 -7.78
CA GLU A 240 10.35 18.05 -6.46
C GLU A 240 9.00 18.79 -6.56
N ALA A 241 8.78 19.56 -7.63
CA ALA A 241 7.54 20.31 -7.82
C ALA A 241 6.35 19.38 -8.14
N VAL A 242 6.54 18.38 -9.03
CA VAL A 242 5.50 17.39 -9.37
C VAL A 242 5.20 16.50 -8.16
N GLN A 243 6.21 15.82 -7.62
CA GLN A 243 6.03 14.90 -6.50
C GLN A 243 5.53 15.64 -5.25
N GLY A 244 6.04 16.84 -4.98
CA GLY A 244 5.58 17.70 -3.89
C GLY A 244 4.13 18.13 -4.04
N THR A 245 3.68 18.48 -5.25
CA THR A 245 2.27 18.82 -5.53
C THR A 245 1.35 17.64 -5.26
N ILE A 246 1.72 16.45 -5.73
CA ILE A 246 0.94 15.22 -5.53
C ILE A 246 0.90 14.84 -4.05
N THR A 247 2.06 14.78 -3.41
CA THR A 247 2.20 14.46 -1.98
C THR A 247 1.34 15.40 -1.15
N LYS A 248 1.40 16.71 -1.43
CA LYS A 248 0.61 17.71 -0.72
C LYS A 248 -0.89 17.51 -0.95
N ALA A 249 -1.35 17.34 -2.19
CA ALA A 249 -2.76 17.14 -2.49
C ALA A 249 -3.36 15.94 -1.74
N ILE A 250 -2.65 14.81 -1.76
CA ILE A 250 -3.06 13.59 -1.08
C ILE A 250 -3.02 13.77 0.45
N THR A 251 -1.95 14.37 0.98
CA THR A 251 -1.82 14.62 2.41
C THR A 251 -2.93 15.55 2.91
N ASP A 252 -3.21 16.64 2.19
CA ASP A 252 -4.26 17.59 2.55
C ASP A 252 -5.62 16.89 2.63
N PHE A 253 -5.95 16.02 1.66
CA PHE A 253 -7.19 15.25 1.69
C PHE A 253 -7.30 14.38 2.94
N TYR A 254 -6.27 13.60 3.28
CA TYR A 254 -6.31 12.76 4.48
C TYR A 254 -6.25 13.56 5.78
N LEU A 255 -5.74 14.80 5.77
CA LEU A 255 -5.82 15.69 6.93
C LEU A 255 -7.23 16.28 7.10
N GLU A 256 -7.93 16.58 6.00
CA GLU A 256 -9.29 17.12 6.01
C GLU A 256 -10.04 16.69 4.73
N PRO A 257 -10.89 15.66 4.78
CA PRO A 257 -11.49 15.08 3.59
C PRO A 257 -12.70 15.90 3.10
N THR A 258 -12.44 17.08 2.54
CA THR A 258 -13.47 17.94 1.96
C THR A 258 -13.65 17.68 0.46
N PRO A 259 -14.82 17.97 -0.13
CA PRO A 259 -15.00 17.90 -1.59
C PRO A 259 -13.96 18.68 -2.38
N ALA A 260 -13.53 19.84 -1.87
CA ALA A 260 -12.49 20.65 -2.53
C ALA A 260 -11.15 19.93 -2.59
N ARG A 261 -10.70 19.30 -1.49
CA ARG A 261 -9.43 18.56 -1.44
C ARG A 261 -9.49 17.26 -2.22
N TYR A 262 -10.62 16.57 -2.19
CA TYR A 262 -10.89 15.42 -3.05
C TYR A 262 -10.79 15.80 -4.54
N ASN A 263 -11.44 16.91 -4.95
CA ASN A 263 -11.41 17.36 -6.34
C ASN A 263 -9.99 17.63 -6.83
N VAL A 264 -9.09 18.16 -6.00
CA VAL A 264 -7.68 18.32 -6.39
C VAL A 264 -7.04 16.99 -6.78
N ILE A 265 -7.25 15.92 -6.01
CA ILE A 265 -6.70 14.58 -6.31
C ILE A 265 -7.32 14.02 -7.59
N ARG A 266 -8.64 14.08 -7.71
CA ARG A 266 -9.36 13.66 -8.93
C ARG A 266 -8.87 14.43 -10.16
N ASP A 267 -8.66 15.74 -10.04
CA ASP A 267 -8.31 16.60 -11.17
C ASP A 267 -6.85 16.39 -11.62
N ILE A 268 -5.97 15.90 -10.74
CA ILE A 268 -4.65 15.39 -11.14
C ILE A 268 -4.81 14.15 -12.05
N ASP A 269 -5.68 13.21 -11.68
CA ASP A 269 -5.98 12.03 -12.50
C ASP A 269 -6.54 12.43 -13.88
N VAL A 270 -7.54 13.31 -13.89
CA VAL A 270 -8.14 13.88 -15.11
C VAL A 270 -7.08 14.55 -15.97
N LEU A 271 -6.18 15.34 -15.38
CA LEU A 271 -5.10 16.00 -16.11
C LEU A 271 -4.17 14.98 -16.77
N PHE A 272 -3.73 13.94 -16.04
CA PHE A 272 -2.84 12.92 -16.60
C PHE A 272 -3.51 12.10 -17.70
N ILE A 273 -4.78 11.73 -17.53
CA ILE A 273 -5.57 11.05 -18.57
C ILE A 273 -5.70 11.94 -19.80
N LYS A 274 -6.07 13.20 -19.63
CA LYS A 274 -6.18 14.16 -20.72
C LYS A 274 -4.86 14.31 -21.48
N ARG A 275 -3.73 14.42 -20.77
CA ARG A 275 -2.39 14.47 -21.39
C ARG A 275 -2.05 13.18 -22.14
N ALA A 276 -2.41 12.02 -21.61
CA ALA A 276 -2.21 10.74 -22.30
C ALA A 276 -3.00 10.67 -23.63
N TYR A 277 -4.19 11.28 -23.69
CA TYR A 277 -4.95 11.40 -24.94
C TYR A 277 -4.38 12.46 -25.89
N GLU A 278 -4.03 13.64 -25.39
CA GLU A 278 -3.46 14.74 -26.20
C GLU A 278 -2.11 14.37 -26.83
N PHE A 279 -1.29 13.62 -26.09
CA PHE A 279 0.04 13.19 -26.50
C PHE A 279 0.07 11.67 -26.70
N SER A 280 -0.86 11.12 -27.47
CA SER A 280 -1.00 9.67 -27.67
C SER A 280 0.23 8.98 -28.28
N ASN A 281 1.10 9.73 -28.98
CA ASN A 281 2.38 9.25 -29.49
C ASN A 281 3.48 9.21 -28.42
N ASP A 282 3.21 9.73 -27.23
CA ASP A 282 4.12 9.77 -26.10
C ASP A 282 3.67 8.77 -25.01
N PRO A 283 4.38 7.64 -24.84
CA PRO A 283 4.02 6.64 -23.83
C PRO A 283 4.21 7.14 -22.39
N PHE A 284 4.92 8.25 -22.17
CA PHE A 284 5.17 8.79 -20.84
C PHE A 284 3.89 9.14 -20.08
N PHE A 285 2.95 9.86 -20.70
CA PHE A 285 1.74 10.30 -20.01
C PHE A 285 0.81 9.12 -19.67
N ALA A 286 0.81 8.07 -20.49
CA ALA A 286 0.12 6.83 -20.17
C ALA A 286 0.74 6.13 -18.95
N VAL A 287 2.08 6.04 -18.88
CA VAL A 287 2.80 5.51 -17.72
C VAL A 287 2.52 6.35 -16.47
N LEU A 288 2.56 7.67 -16.58
CA LEU A 288 2.31 8.59 -15.47
C LEU A 288 0.89 8.43 -14.91
N SER A 289 -0.11 8.36 -15.78
CA SER A 289 -1.51 8.08 -15.38
C SER A 289 -1.63 6.73 -14.67
N GLN A 290 -0.99 5.67 -15.19
CA GLN A 290 -1.01 4.36 -14.55
C GLN A 290 -0.33 4.37 -13.17
N MET A 291 0.82 5.05 -13.02
CA MET A 291 1.51 5.14 -11.73
C MET A 291 0.69 5.93 -10.71
N TYR A 292 0.01 7.00 -11.14
CA TYR A 292 -0.91 7.73 -10.28
C TYR A 292 -2.11 6.89 -9.86
N GLY A 293 -2.73 6.14 -10.78
CA GLY A 293 -3.80 5.20 -10.44
C GLY A 293 -3.36 4.16 -9.41
N ARG A 294 -2.16 3.58 -9.57
CA ARG A 294 -1.60 2.61 -8.62
C ARG A 294 -1.31 3.23 -7.25
N LEU A 295 -0.79 4.47 -7.21
CA LEU A 295 -0.62 5.24 -5.99
C LEU A 295 -1.96 5.41 -5.24
N LEU A 296 -3.03 5.76 -5.95
CA LEU A 296 -4.34 5.91 -5.33
C LEU A 296 -4.86 4.56 -4.79
N VAL A 297 -4.67 3.46 -5.52
CA VAL A 297 -5.06 2.12 -5.06
C VAL A 297 -4.27 1.68 -3.83
N SER A 298 -2.96 1.94 -3.78
CA SER A 298 -2.11 1.54 -2.65
C SER A 298 -2.44 2.31 -1.38
N LEU A 299 -2.87 3.57 -1.52
CA LEU A 299 -3.29 4.40 -0.40
C LEU A 299 -4.73 4.13 0.06
N SER A 300 -5.69 4.00 -0.86
CA SER A 300 -7.08 3.66 -0.54
C SER A 300 -7.84 3.22 -1.79
N LYS A 301 -8.11 1.91 -1.88
CA LYS A 301 -8.91 1.33 -2.95
C LYS A 301 -10.30 1.99 -3.10
N PRO A 302 -11.09 2.21 -2.03
CA PRO A 302 -12.40 2.87 -2.15
C PRO A 302 -12.34 4.28 -2.75
N ILE A 303 -11.34 5.09 -2.36
CA ILE A 303 -11.15 6.43 -2.92
C ILE A 303 -10.73 6.36 -4.39
N SER A 304 -9.83 5.44 -4.74
CA SER A 304 -9.42 5.20 -6.13
C SER A 304 -10.59 4.77 -7.03
N GLU A 305 -11.46 3.88 -6.54
CA GLU A 305 -12.67 3.45 -7.27
C GLU A 305 -13.63 4.61 -7.47
N LYS A 306 -13.83 5.45 -6.44
CA LYS A 306 -14.65 6.65 -6.57
C LYS A 306 -14.09 7.64 -7.59
N ILE A 307 -12.78 7.94 -7.55
CA ILE A 307 -12.12 8.80 -8.55
C ILE A 307 -12.31 8.21 -9.95
N SER A 308 -12.07 6.91 -10.11
CA SER A 308 -12.26 6.23 -11.40
C SER A 308 -13.70 6.31 -11.92
N SER A 309 -14.70 6.29 -11.03
CA SER A 309 -16.10 6.49 -11.38
C SER A 309 -16.36 7.93 -11.81
N ASP A 310 -15.97 8.90 -10.98
CA ASP A 310 -16.22 10.33 -11.22
C ASP A 310 -15.48 10.82 -12.49
N THR A 311 -14.28 10.28 -12.78
CA THR A 311 -13.49 10.60 -13.98
C THR A 311 -14.12 10.07 -15.27
N LYS A 312 -14.89 8.97 -15.22
CA LYS A 312 -15.58 8.41 -16.42
C LYS A 312 -16.72 9.31 -16.91
N GLU A 313 -17.22 10.22 -16.08
CA GLU A 313 -18.41 11.04 -16.35
C GLU A 313 -18.10 12.46 -16.89
N LEU A 314 -16.87 12.75 -17.34
CA LEU A 314 -16.37 14.11 -17.61
C LEU A 314 -17.15 14.95 -18.65
N PRO A 315 -17.62 16.15 -18.23
CA PRO A 315 -17.26 17.42 -18.83
C PRO A 315 -16.20 18.11 -17.95
N SER A 316 -15.13 18.60 -18.58
CA SER A 316 -13.92 19.12 -17.93
C SER A 316 -14.17 20.13 -16.80
N VAL A 317 -13.63 19.87 -15.60
CA VAL A 317 -13.38 20.90 -14.58
C VAL A 317 -12.05 20.57 -13.88
N LEU A 318 -11.08 21.49 -13.93
CA LEU A 318 -9.85 21.41 -13.15
C LEU A 318 -9.92 22.44 -12.02
N ALA A 319 -10.00 21.99 -10.77
CA ALA A 319 -9.91 22.79 -9.54
C ALA A 319 -8.44 23.08 -9.14
N LEU A 320 -7.48 22.77 -10.02
CA LEU A 320 -6.06 23.03 -9.82
C LEU A 320 -5.75 24.52 -10.03
N THR A 321 -4.92 25.09 -9.15
CA THR A 321 -4.35 26.43 -9.39
C THR A 321 -3.43 26.42 -10.61
N GLN A 322 -3.22 27.56 -11.26
CA GLN A 322 -2.28 27.65 -12.39
C GLN A 322 -0.87 27.19 -12.01
N THR A 323 -0.44 27.48 -10.78
CA THR A 323 0.85 26.99 -10.25
C THR A 323 0.89 25.47 -10.19
N GLN A 324 -0.18 24.81 -9.73
CA GLN A 324 -0.26 23.34 -9.71
C GLN A 324 -0.33 22.76 -11.13
N VAL A 325 -1.12 23.36 -12.03
CA VAL A 325 -1.17 22.94 -13.44
C VAL A 325 0.21 23.05 -14.08
N ASN A 326 0.93 24.15 -13.83
CA ASN A 326 2.29 24.36 -14.34
C ASN A 326 3.28 23.36 -13.74
N ALA A 327 3.18 23.07 -12.44
CA ALA A 327 4.01 22.08 -11.77
C ALA A 327 3.79 20.68 -12.35
N LEU A 328 2.54 20.31 -12.65
CA LEU A 328 2.16 19.02 -13.20
C LEU A 328 2.31 18.92 -14.72
N THR A 329 2.54 20.04 -15.41
CA THR A 329 2.81 20.06 -16.85
C THR A 329 4.29 19.83 -17.07
N VAL A 330 4.64 18.56 -17.25
CA VAL A 330 5.99 18.12 -17.58
C VAL A 330 6.33 18.58 -18.99
N LYS A 331 7.38 19.40 -19.14
CA LYS A 331 7.94 19.74 -20.44
C LYS A 331 8.79 18.57 -20.93
N ARG A 332 8.41 17.97 -22.04
CA ARG A 332 9.26 17.08 -22.83
C ARG A 332 9.80 17.80 -24.05
#